data_AF-A0A9D6F943-F1
#
_entry.id   AF-A0A9D6F943-F1
#
_cell.length_a   1.000
_cell.length_b   1.000
_cell.length_c   1.000
_cell.angle_alpha   90.00
_cell.angle_beta   90.00
_cell.angle_gamma   90.00
#
_symmetry.space_group_name_H-M   'P 1'
#
loop_
_entity.id
_entity.type
_entity.pdbx_description
1 polymer ?
#
loop_
_entity_poly.entity_id
_entity_poly.type
_entity_poly.pdbx_seq_one_letter_code
_entity_poly.pdbx_strand_id
1 'polypeptide(L)'
;MGERRKLNFQGQEVWGEEVEFEPEREGRNEYILHDGTKIKMKTVVNEIYRLDVYKSDGEPVYLVNSVNIVTAIVPERLKKKEEAG
;
A
#
# COMPACT_ATOMS: atom_id res chain seq x y z
N MET A 1 -14.04 9.86 17.75
CA MET A 1 -14.90 8.96 16.93
C MET A 1 -14.63 9.35 15.50
N GLY A 2 -14.20 8.40 14.67
CA GLY A 2 -13.81 8.70 13.30
C GLY A 2 -15.01 8.94 12.41
N GLU A 3 -14.79 9.48 11.22
CA GLU A 3 -15.84 9.66 10.23
C GLU A 3 -16.38 8.29 9.78
N ARG A 4 -17.71 8.14 9.75
CA ARG A 4 -18.36 6.93 9.24
C ARG A 4 -18.74 7.12 7.79
N ARG A 5 -18.32 6.21 6.92
CA ARG A 5 -18.56 6.29 5.48
C ARG A 5 -18.93 4.95 4.86
N LYS A 6 -19.58 5.02 3.70
CA LYS A 6 -19.90 3.85 2.87
C LYS A 6 -18.69 3.56 1.96
N LEU A 7 -18.20 2.32 1.98
CA LEU A 7 -16.96 1.89 1.35
C LEU A 7 -17.24 0.73 0.40
N ASN A 8 -16.50 0.67 -0.71
CA ASN A 8 -16.49 -0.54 -1.53
C ASN A 8 -15.48 -1.54 -0.95
N PHE A 9 -15.98 -2.69 -0.50
CA PHE A 9 -15.18 -3.81 -0.04
C PHE A 9 -15.58 -5.06 -0.81
N GLN A 10 -14.64 -5.64 -1.57
CA GLN A 10 -14.86 -6.84 -2.39
C GLN A 10 -16.06 -6.74 -3.35
N GLY A 11 -16.34 -5.55 -3.88
CA GLY A 11 -17.46 -5.31 -4.79
C GLY A 11 -18.80 -5.08 -4.09
N GLN A 12 -18.84 -5.06 -2.76
CA GLN A 12 -20.03 -4.75 -1.97
C GLN A 12 -19.87 -3.40 -1.25
N GLU A 13 -20.96 -2.66 -1.12
CA GLU A 13 -20.97 -1.45 -0.31
C GLU A 13 -21.20 -1.78 1.16
N VAL A 14 -20.24 -1.44 2.02
CA VAL A 14 -20.28 -1.70 3.46
C VAL A 14 -20.04 -0.41 4.23
N TRP A 15 -20.58 -0.31 5.44
CA TRP A 15 -20.27 0.80 6.33
C TRP A 15 -18.94 0.54 7.05
N GLY A 16 -18.21 1.61 7.33
CA GLY A 16 -17.02 1.56 8.16
C GLY A 16 -16.75 2.89 8.85
N GLU A 17 -16.00 2.84 9.94
CA GLU A 17 -15.52 3.99 10.70
C GLU A 17 -14.03 4.17 10.45
N GLU A 18 -13.60 5.40 10.18
CA GLU A 18 -12.19 5.73 10.11
C GLU A 18 -11.51 5.53 11.47
N VAL A 19 -10.32 4.96 11.45
CA VAL A 19 -9.52 4.72 12.64
C VAL A 19 -8.25 5.54 12.54
N GLU A 20 -8.13 6.54 13.40
CA GLU A 20 -6.89 7.28 13.59
C GLU A 20 -5.79 6.34 14.11
N PHE A 21 -4.58 6.53 13.62
CA PHE A 21 -3.43 5.73 14.00
C PHE A 21 -2.16 6.57 13.98
N GLU A 22 -1.20 6.17 14.80
CA GLU A 22 0.19 6.60 14.67
C GLU A 22 1.01 5.42 14.16
N PRO A 23 1.87 5.59 13.14
CA PRO A 23 2.69 4.49 12.66
C PRO A 23 3.67 4.02 13.74
N GLU A 24 3.50 2.79 14.23
CA GLU A 24 4.44 2.22 15.20
C GLU A 24 5.80 1.93 14.53
N ARG A 25 5.78 1.38 13.31
CA ARG A 25 6.97 1.11 12.48
C ARG A 25 6.64 1.22 11.00
N GLU A 26 7.35 2.09 10.31
CA GLU A 26 7.38 2.13 8.85
C GLU A 26 8.84 2.21 8.37
N GLY A 27 9.23 1.27 7.51
CA GLY A 27 10.59 1.16 7.00
C GLY A 27 10.68 1.27 5.49
N ARG A 28 11.89 1.53 4.99
CA ARG A 28 12.23 1.37 3.58
C ARG A 28 12.65 -0.06 3.32
N ASN A 29 12.10 -0.65 2.27
CA ASN A 29 12.49 -1.94 1.73
C ASN A 29 13.51 -1.72 0.59
N GLU A 30 14.57 -2.53 0.57
CA GLU A 30 15.55 -2.54 -0.51
C GLU A 30 15.71 -3.97 -1.05
N TYR A 31 15.63 -4.11 -2.38
CA TYR A 31 15.77 -5.39 -3.06
C TYR A 31 16.85 -5.28 -4.13
N ILE A 32 17.69 -6.30 -4.23
CA ILE A 32 18.69 -6.44 -5.28
C ILE A 32 18.20 -7.56 -6.21
N LEU A 33 17.93 -7.23 -7.47
CA LEU A 33 17.47 -8.19 -8.46
C LEU A 33 18.65 -8.90 -9.12
N HIS A 34 18.40 -10.05 -9.74
CA HIS A 34 19.43 -10.83 -10.44
C HIS A 34 20.08 -10.09 -11.61
N ASP A 35 19.40 -9.10 -12.18
CA ASP A 35 19.94 -8.23 -13.23
C ASP A 35 20.76 -7.04 -12.66
N GLY A 36 20.97 -6.97 -11.35
CA GLY A 36 21.70 -5.90 -10.68
C GLY A 36 20.90 -4.62 -10.46
N THR A 37 19.61 -4.57 -10.81
CA THR A 37 18.70 -3.49 -10.44
C THR A 37 18.50 -3.45 -8.93
N LYS A 38 18.52 -2.24 -8.35
CA LYS A 38 18.11 -2.02 -6.96
C LYS A 38 16.73 -1.39 -6.91
N ILE A 39 15.76 -2.06 -6.30
CA ILE A 39 14.44 -1.52 -6.03
C ILE A 39 14.41 -1.00 -4.60
N LYS A 40 14.05 0.26 -4.44
CA LYS A 40 13.79 0.92 -3.16
C LYS A 40 12.30 1.17 -3.07
N MET A 41 11.65 0.67 -2.03
CA MET A 41 10.21 0.76 -1.86
C MET A 41 9.87 1.19 -0.44
N LYS A 42 8.89 2.07 -0.27
CA LYS A 42 8.23 2.32 1.02
C LYS A 42 6.72 2.21 0.81
N THR A 43 6.07 1.43 1.67
CA THR A 43 4.61 1.46 1.79
C THR A 43 4.25 2.56 2.77
N VAL A 44 3.28 3.40 2.41
CA VAL A 44 2.72 4.45 3.26
C VAL A 44 1.25 4.16 3.42
N VAL A 45 0.79 4.00 4.65
CA VAL A 45 -0.63 3.86 4.96
C VAL A 45 -1.25 5.25 5.06
N ASN A 46 -2.35 5.47 4.33
CA ASN A 46 -3.01 6.77 4.29
C ASN A 46 -4.26 6.78 5.18
N GLU A 47 -5.07 5.72 5.11
CA GLU A 47 -6.32 5.62 5.86
C GLU A 47 -6.56 4.17 6.28
N ILE A 48 -7.18 3.98 7.45
CA ILE A 48 -7.63 2.69 7.95
C ILE A 48 -9.10 2.79 8.33
N TYR A 49 -9.93 1.88 7.82
CA TYR A 49 -11.35 1.78 8.19
C TYR A 49 -11.61 0.46 8.89
N ARG A 50 -12.26 0.51 10.05
CA ARG A 50 -12.88 -0.66 10.66
C ARG A 50 -14.27 -0.83 10.05
N LEU A 51 -14.49 -1.94 9.37
CA LEU A 51 -15.74 -2.22 8.65
C LEU A 51 -16.77 -2.87 9.58
N ASP A 52 -18.05 -2.70 9.25
CA ASP A 52 -19.17 -3.46 9.82
C ASP A 52 -19.29 -4.87 9.19
N VAL A 53 -18.13 -5.51 8.98
CA VAL A 53 -17.98 -6.86 8.46
C VAL A 53 -17.04 -7.60 9.39
N TYR A 54 -17.39 -8.84 9.73
CA TYR A 54 -16.67 -9.63 10.72
C TYR A 54 -16.20 -10.95 10.10
N LYS A 55 -15.00 -11.38 10.50
CA LYS A 55 -14.49 -12.72 10.21
C LYS A 55 -15.27 -13.77 11.01
N SER A 56 -15.03 -15.05 10.72
CA SER A 56 -15.69 -16.16 11.40
C SER A 56 -15.40 -16.25 12.90
N ASP A 57 -14.29 -15.67 13.36
CA ASP A 57 -13.89 -15.59 14.76
C ASP A 57 -14.46 -14.36 15.50
N GLY A 58 -15.22 -13.52 14.80
CA GLY A 58 -15.80 -12.30 15.36
C GLY A 58 -14.89 -11.07 15.33
N GLU A 59 -13.68 -11.15 14.77
CA GLU A 59 -12.86 -9.96 14.57
C GLU A 59 -13.42 -9.07 13.45
N PRO A 60 -13.45 -7.73 13.63
CA PRO A 60 -13.83 -6.83 12.56
C PRO A 60 -12.78 -6.86 11.44
N VAL A 61 -13.25 -6.70 10.21
CA VAL A 61 -12.40 -6.55 9.04
C VAL A 61 -11.94 -5.10 8.95
N TYR A 62 -10.66 -4.90 8.62
CA TYR A 62 -10.10 -3.58 8.36
C TYR A 62 -9.80 -3.40 6.87
N LEU A 63 -10.27 -2.29 6.30
CA LEU A 63 -9.84 -1.83 4.99
C LEU A 63 -8.67 -0.86 5.17
N VAL A 64 -7.51 -1.21 4.61
CA VAL A 64 -6.29 -0.41 4.68
C VAL A 64 -6.02 0.20 3.32
N ASN A 65 -6.12 1.52 3.23
CA ASN A 65 -5.73 2.26 2.03
C ASN A 65 -4.26 2.66 2.15
N SER A 66 -3.44 2.20 1.22
CA SER A 66 -2.00 2.46 1.21
C SER A 66 -1.47 2.70 -0.20
N VAL A 67 -0.32 3.35 -0.26
CA VAL A 67 0.43 3.59 -1.50
C VAL A 67 1.85 3.04 -1.40
N ASN A 68 2.36 2.48 -2.49
CA ASN A 68 3.76 2.08 -2.60
C ASN A 68 4.54 3.14 -3.36
N ILE A 69 5.50 3.77 -2.69
CA ILE A 69 6.46 4.68 -3.32
C ILE A 69 7.66 3.84 -3.75
N VAL A 70 7.91 3.76 -5.06
CA VAL A 70 8.92 2.87 -5.65
C VAL A 70 9.93 3.66 -6.45
N THR A 71 11.21 3.33 -6.29
CA THR A 71 12.32 3.83 -7.11
C THR A 71 13.18 2.67 -7.57
N ALA A 72 13.51 2.64 -8.86
CA ALA A 72 14.43 1.67 -9.44
C ALA A 72 15.75 2.36 -9.80
N ILE A 73 16.86 1.79 -9.32
CA ILE A 73 18.21 2.15 -9.75
C ILE A 73 18.66 1.04 -10.71
N VAL A 74 18.57 1.34 -12.00
CA VAL A 74 18.72 0.38 -13.09
C VAL A 74 20.12 0.50 -13.71
N PRO A 75 20.86 -0.62 -13.92
CA PRO A 75 22.13 -0.60 -14.62
C PRO A 75 22.02 -0.02 -16.05
N GLU A 76 23.05 0.70 -16.50
CA GLU A 76 23.09 1.34 -17.83
C GLU A 76 22.77 0.36 -18.97
N ARG A 77 23.23 -0.88 -18.88
CA ARG A 77 23.00 -1.91 -19.91
C ARG A 77 21.52 -2.27 -20.13
N LEU A 78 20.64 -1.91 -19.19
CA LEU A 78 19.20 -2.14 -19.25
C LEU A 78 18.43 -0.87 -19.61
N LYS A 79 19.08 0.31 -19.64
CA LYS A 79 18.41 1.55 -20.07
C LYS A 79 18.21 1.52 -21.58
N LYS A 80 17.04 2.00 -22.03
CA LYS A 80 16.78 2.21 -23.45
C LYS A 80 17.84 3.19 -23.98
N LYS A 81 18.57 2.80 -25.04
CA LYS A 81 19.41 3.74 -25.77
C LYS A 81 18.50 4.71 -26.50
N GLU A 82 18.75 6.00 -26.37
CA GLU A 82 18.08 6.98 -27.22
C GLU A 82 18.37 6.61 -28.68
N GLU A 83 17.31 6.40 -29.46
CA GLU A 83 17.46 6.33 -30.91
C GLU A 83 17.75 7.76 -31.35
N ALA A 84 18.91 7.99 -31.96
CA ALA A 84 19.24 9.29 -32.54
C ALA A 84 18.20 9.60 -33.62
N GLY A 85 17.29 10.52 -33.31
CA GLY A 85 16.32 11.09 -34.26
C GLY A 85 16.96 12.13 -35.17
#